data_AF-A0AA96J748-F1
#
_entry.id   AF-A0AA96J748-F1
#
_cell.length_a   1.000
_cell.length_b   1.000
_cell.length_c   1.000
_cell.angle_alpha   90.00
_cell.angle_beta   90.00
_cell.angle_gamma   90.00
#
_symmetry.space_group_name_H-M   'P 1'
#
loop_
_entity.id
_entity.type
_entity.pdbx_description
1 polymer ?
#
loop_
_entity_poly.entity_id
_entity_poly.type
_entity_poly.pdbx_seq_one_letter_code
_entity_poly.pdbx_strand_id
1 'polypeptide(L)'
;MWWRFAQAVRRGEHRLSVTTWLTAITAVLYTILPVDLIPELFLGPFGFIDDLGLWGVVVMLATREMHAWQASRSFDESVVDAEVVG
;
A
#
# COMPACT_ATOMS: atom_id res chain seq x y z
N MET A 1 9.26 -10.18 -4.90
CA MET A 1 7.98 -10.43 -4.18
C MET A 1 6.99 -9.28 -4.38
N TRP A 2 7.37 -8.03 -4.08
CA TRP A 2 6.57 -6.82 -4.36
C TRP A 2 6.04 -6.69 -5.79
N TRP A 3 6.85 -7.03 -6.79
CA TRP A 3 6.42 -7.02 -8.20
C TRP A 3 5.25 -7.96 -8.49
N ARG A 4 5.23 -9.16 -7.89
CA ARG A 4 4.12 -10.13 -8.06
C ARG A 4 2.85 -9.66 -7.34
N PHE A 5 3.00 -9.03 -6.18
CA PHE A 5 1.89 -8.39 -5.47
C PHE A 5 1.30 -7.23 -6.29
N ALA A 6 2.15 -6.34 -6.81
CA ALA A 6 1.72 -5.25 -7.68
C ALA A 6 1.02 -5.76 -8.95
N GLN A 7 1.51 -6.86 -9.55
CA GLN A 7 0.83 -7.52 -10.67
C GLN A 7 -0.51 -8.13 -10.27
N ALA A 8 -0.61 -8.77 -9.09
CA ALA A 8 -1.86 -9.35 -8.59
C ALA A 8 -2.92 -8.28 -8.31
N VAL A 9 -2.52 -7.14 -7.72
CA VAL A 9 -3.37 -5.97 -7.53
C VAL A 9 -3.79 -5.39 -8.87
N ARG A 10 -2.86 -5.21 -9.82
CA ARG A 10 -3.15 -4.68 -11.16
C ARG A 10 -4.06 -5.60 -11.99
N ARG A 11 -3.95 -6.92 -11.82
CA ARG A 11 -4.81 -7.92 -12.48
C ARG A 11 -6.17 -8.08 -11.78
N GLY A 12 -6.37 -7.45 -10.62
CA GLY A 12 -7.60 -7.56 -9.83
C GLY A 12 -7.73 -8.89 -9.06
N GLU A 13 -6.68 -9.72 -9.06
CA GLU A 13 -6.64 -10.98 -8.28
C GLU A 13 -6.60 -10.71 -6.77
N HIS A 14 -6.13 -9.53 -6.37
CA HIS A 14 -6.13 -9.09 -4.97
C HIS A 14 -6.76 -7.70 -4.88
N ARG A 15 -7.85 -7.59 -4.12
CA ARG A 15 -8.50 -6.31 -3.84
C ARG A 15 -7.87 -5.71 -2.61
N LEU A 16 -7.26 -4.54 -2.75
CA LEU A 16 -6.79 -3.78 -1.60
C LEU A 16 -7.98 -3.41 -0.70
N SER A 17 -7.74 -3.29 0.60
CA SER A 17 -8.74 -2.74 1.51
C SER A 17 -9.15 -1.34 1.05
N VAL A 18 -10.43 -1.00 1.25
CA VAL A 18 -10.96 0.35 1.01
C VAL A 18 -10.12 1.40 1.73
N THR A 19 -9.68 1.11 2.96
CA THR A 19 -8.80 2.00 3.73
C THR A 19 -7.46 2.22 3.04
N THR A 20 -6.85 1.18 2.49
CA THR A 20 -5.56 1.25 1.79
C THR A 20 -5.69 2.05 0.49
N TRP A 21 -6.79 1.84 -0.24
CA TRP A 21 -7.11 2.60 -1.46
C TRP A 21 -7.35 4.08 -1.14
N LEU A 22 -8.11 4.36 -0.09
CA LEU A 22 -8.45 5.72 0.33
C LEU A 22 -7.20 6.46 0.81
N THR A 23 -6.36 5.83 1.63
CA THR A 23 -5.07 6.40 2.03
C THR A 23 -4.14 6.63 0.84
N ALA A 24 -4.10 5.72 -0.13
CA ALA A 24 -3.28 5.88 -1.33
C ALA A 24 -3.78 7.05 -2.21
N ILE A 25 -5.11 7.17 -2.42
CA ILE A 25 -5.69 8.34 -3.09
C ILE A 25 -5.32 9.60 -2.32
N THR A 26 -5.54 9.62 -1.01
CA THR A 26 -5.27 10.80 -0.18
C THR A 26 -3.82 11.21 -0.26
N ALA A 27 -2.87 10.26 -0.23
CA ALA A 27 -1.45 10.54 -0.40
C ALA A 27 -1.12 11.13 -1.79
N VAL A 28 -1.69 10.57 -2.87
CA VAL A 28 -1.50 11.08 -4.23
C VAL A 28 -2.12 12.46 -4.41
N LEU A 29 -3.36 12.64 -3.94
CA LEU A 29 -4.05 13.93 -3.97
C LEU A 29 -3.29 14.96 -3.15
N TYR A 30 -2.79 14.61 -1.97
CA TYR A 30 -2.00 15.49 -1.12
C TYR A 30 -0.69 15.92 -1.81
N THR A 31 0.03 14.97 -2.41
CA THR A 31 1.27 15.24 -3.15
C THR A 31 1.06 16.15 -4.37
N ILE A 32 -0.11 16.08 -5.01
CA ILE A 32 -0.42 16.84 -6.25
C ILE A 32 -1.12 18.17 -5.96
N LEU A 33 -1.97 18.23 -4.93
CA LEU A 33 -2.68 19.45 -4.58
C LEU A 33 -1.73 20.42 -3.88
N PRO A 34 -1.56 21.64 -4.39
CA PRO A 34 -0.74 22.67 -3.78
C PRO A 34 -1.45 23.32 -2.57
N VAL A 35 -2.28 22.58 -1.84
CA VAL A 35 -2.83 23.02 -0.55
C VAL A 35 -1.68 23.27 0.43
N ASP A 36 -0.55 22.57 0.24
CA ASP A 36 0.68 22.68 1.01
C ASP A 36 1.61 23.86 0.61
N LEU A 37 1.26 24.66 -0.40
CA LEU A 37 2.01 25.90 -0.71
C LEU A 37 1.75 27.02 0.32
N ILE A 38 0.67 26.92 1.11
CA ILE A 38 0.32 27.93 2.11
C ILE A 38 1.31 27.90 3.28
N PRO A 39 1.62 26.75 3.92
CA PRO A 39 2.67 26.67 4.93
C PRO A 39 4.05 26.96 4.37
N GLU A 40 4.37 26.53 3.15
CA GLU A 40 5.69 26.69 2.55
C GLU A 40 6.07 28.17 2.33
N LEU A 41 5.08 29.02 2.07
CA LEU A 41 5.23 30.48 2.00
C LEU A 41 5.50 31.14 3.37
N PHE A 42 5.13 30.48 4.48
CA PHE A 42 5.22 31.03 5.86
C PHE A 42 6.23 30.31 6.78
N LEU A 43 6.57 29.05 6.54
CA LEU A 43 7.35 28.16 7.41
C LEU A 43 8.60 27.57 6.72
N GLY A 44 8.84 27.88 5.45
CA GLY A 44 9.99 27.37 4.70
C GLY A 44 9.90 25.85 4.40
N PRO A 45 11.03 25.14 4.17
CA PRO A 45 11.04 23.75 3.68
C PRO A 45 10.57 22.69 4.69
N PHE A 46 10.01 23.10 5.84
CA PHE A 46 9.48 22.19 6.85
C PHE A 46 8.20 21.46 6.40
N GLY A 47 7.50 21.97 5.37
CA GLY A 47 6.33 21.30 4.78
C GLY A 47 6.64 19.88 4.27
N PHE A 48 7.84 19.66 3.71
CA PHE A 48 8.26 18.36 3.16
C PHE A 48 8.39 17.23 4.19
N ILE A 49 8.46 17.55 5.49
CA ILE A 49 8.61 16.53 6.54
C ILE A 49 7.28 15.79 6.77
N ASP A 50 6.14 16.46 6.58
CA ASP A 50 4.82 15.83 6.76
C ASP A 50 4.53 14.79 5.66
N ASP A 51 4.98 15.05 4.43
CA ASP A 51 4.89 14.12 3.30
C ASP A 51 5.57 12.77 3.59
N LEU A 52 6.75 12.79 4.23
CA LEU A 52 7.49 11.56 4.55
C LEU A 52 6.73 10.67 5.53
N GLY A 53 6.01 11.26 6.48
CA GLY A 53 5.15 10.53 7.41
C GLY A 53 3.99 9.84 6.69
N LEU A 54 3.34 10.57 5.78
CA LEU A 54 2.23 10.05 4.98
C LEU A 54 2.66 8.91 4.06
N TRP A 55 3.79 9.06 3.37
CA TRP A 55 4.38 7.98 2.57
C TRP A 55 4.78 6.76 3.42
N GLY A 56 5.26 6.98 4.65
CA GLY A 56 5.52 5.91 5.62
C GLY A 56 4.26 5.10 5.96
N VAL A 57 3.12 5.76 6.17
CA VAL A 57 1.83 5.10 6.43
C VAL A 57 1.37 4.29 5.20
N VAL A 58 1.51 4.85 3.99
CA VAL A 58 1.18 4.15 2.74
C VAL A 58 2.02 2.87 2.60
N VAL A 59 3.34 2.97 2.81
CA VAL A 59 4.25 1.82 2.73
C VAL A 59 3.91 0.78 3.80
N MET A 60 3.59 1.19 5.03
CA MET A 60 3.18 0.28 6.10
C MET A 60 1.91 -0.49 5.74
N LEU A 61 0.87 0.19 5.25
CA LEU A 61 -0.38 -0.44 4.83
C LEU A 61 -0.16 -1.40 3.64
N ALA A 62 0.62 -0.98 2.65
CA ALA A 62 0.96 -1.82 1.50
C ALA A 62 1.75 -3.07 1.93
N THR A 63 2.66 -2.93 2.90
CA THR A 63 3.44 -4.05 3.43
C THR A 63 2.54 -5.04 4.16
N ARG A 64 1.61 -4.55 5.00
CA ARG A 64 0.62 -5.39 5.70
C ARG A 64 -0.22 -6.22 4.73
N GLU A 65 -0.72 -5.61 3.65
CA GLU A 65 -1.52 -6.33 2.66
C GLU A 65 -0.68 -7.32 1.85
N MET A 66 0.56 -6.97 1.52
CA MET A 66 1.47 -7.90 0.88
C MET A 66 1.74 -9.14 1.75
N HIS A 67 1.91 -8.98 3.07
CA HIS A 67 2.05 -10.11 3.99
C HIS A 67 0.77 -10.95 4.07
N ALA A 68 -0.41 -10.32 4.11
CA ALA A 68 -1.69 -11.04 4.10
C ALA A 68 -1.87 -11.87 2.82
N TRP A 69 -1.52 -11.29 1.66
CA TRP A 69 -1.55 -11.97 0.36
C TRP A 69 -0.57 -13.14 0.25
N GLN A 70 0.62 -13.00 0.85
CA GLN A 70 1.58 -14.12 0.91
C GLN A 70 1.06 -15.24 1.81
N ALA A 71 0.55 -14.89 3.00
CA ALA A 71 0.01 -15.86 3.94
C ALA A 71 -1.14 -16.67 3.34
N SER A 72 -2.06 -16.03 2.59
CA SER A 72 -3.14 -16.74 1.91
C SER A 72 -2.64 -17.71 0.84
N ARG A 73 -1.59 -17.36 0.10
CA ARG A 73 -1.03 -18.24 -0.94
C ARG A 73 -0.19 -19.39 -0.39
N SER A 74 0.56 -19.16 0.69
CA SER A 74 1.29 -20.23 1.38
C SER A 74 0.32 -21.25 2.01
N PHE A 75 -0.85 -20.80 2.47
CA PHE A 75 -1.90 -21.70 2.96
C PHE A 75 -2.47 -22.57 1.83
N ASP A 76 -2.83 -21.97 0.68
CA ASP A 76 -3.33 -22.70 -0.50
C ASP A 76 -2.33 -23.78 -0.99
N GLU A 77 -1.04 -23.44 -1.09
CA GLU A 77 -0.01 -24.38 -1.52
C GLU A 77 0.11 -25.59 -0.56
N SER A 78 0.03 -25.33 0.75
CA SER A 78 0.09 -26.40 1.76
C SER A 78 -1.14 -27.32 1.78
N VAL A 79 -2.33 -26.81 1.41
CA VAL A 79 -3.56 -27.61 1.34
C VAL A 79 -3.56 -28.52 0.11
N VAL A 80 -3.06 -28.03 -1.03
CA VAL A 80 -2.95 -28.82 -2.26
C VAL A 80 -2.01 -30.01 -2.07
N ASP A 81 -0.87 -29.83 -1.40
CA ASP A 81 0.04 -30.94 -1.10
C ASP A 81 -0.59 -31.99 -0.16
N ALA A 82 -1.50 -31.58 0.73
CA ALA A 82 -2.20 -32.49 1.63
C ALA A 82 -3.28 -33.33 0.92
N GLU A 83 -3.99 -32.77 -0.07
CA GLU A 83 -4.99 -33.52 -0.86
C GLU A 83 -4.35 -34.51 -1.85
N VAL A 84 -3.17 -34.22 -2.40
CA VAL A 84 -2.51 -35.09 -3.40
C VAL A 84 -1.95 -36.39 -2.77
N VAL A 85 -1.77 -36.40 -1.45
CA VAL A 85 -1.22 -37.55 -0.70
C VAL A 85 -2.33 -38.38 0.00
N GLY A 86 -3.60 -37.96 -0.09
CA GLY A 86 -4.77 -38.59 0.55
C GLY A 86 -5.45 -39.69 -0.24
#